data_AF-A0A835EW12-F1
#
_entry.id   AF-A0A835EW12-F1
#
_cell.length_a   1.000
_cell.length_b   1.000
_cell.length_c   1.000
_cell.angle_alpha   90.00
_cell.angle_beta   90.00
_cell.angle_gamma   90.00
#
_symmetry.space_group_name_H-M   'P 1'
#
loop_
_entity.id
_entity.type
_entity.pdbx_description
1 polymer ?
#
loop_
_entity_poly.entity_id
_entity_poly.type
_entity_poly.pdbx_seq_one_letter_code
_entity_poly.pdbx_strand_id
1 'polypeptide(L)'
;MINAPSGNWCNVALMVMEDSSLGLACIECSSLLLWPMMVNTKGAVEWVQRRVIKLETVIPVADPDYIPIVVGSAEGVGVIFISTDAGLFTIDLESERVRKVDEPGVYISVLPYMSFYTPAYLYYVECGVGAGYGFSALHLFLGSRHIVRKD
;
A
#
# COMPACT_ATOMS: atom_id res chain seq x y z
N MET A 1 22.07 11.89 1.15
CA MET A 1 20.68 11.99 0.68
C MET A 1 20.58 11.12 -0.56
N ILE A 2 19.71 10.12 -0.58
CA ILE A 2 19.57 9.20 -1.72
C ILE A 2 18.64 9.89 -2.71
N ASN A 3 19.09 10.09 -3.95
CA ASN A 3 18.24 10.68 -4.98
C ASN A 3 17.16 9.68 -5.37
N ALA A 4 15.92 10.13 -5.51
CA ALA A 4 14.89 9.31 -6.14
C ALA A 4 15.31 8.98 -7.58
N PRO A 5 14.95 7.80 -8.12
CA PRO A 5 15.27 7.51 -9.51
C PRO A 5 14.61 8.57 -10.44
N SER A 6 15.19 8.79 -11.61
CA SER A 6 14.81 9.91 -12.47
C SER A 6 13.49 9.64 -13.19
N GLY A 7 12.44 10.41 -12.90
CA GLY A 7 11.17 10.38 -13.63
C GLY A 7 10.16 11.40 -13.08
N ASN A 8 9.25 11.89 -13.94
CA ASN A 8 8.19 12.81 -13.52
C ASN A 8 7.05 12.02 -12.84
N TRP A 9 7.28 11.62 -11.59
CA TRP A 9 6.31 10.82 -10.85
C TRP A 9 5.49 11.70 -9.93
N CYS A 10 4.24 11.93 -10.31
CA CYS A 10 3.34 12.73 -9.48
C CYS A 10 2.85 11.98 -8.23
N ASN A 11 3.02 10.65 -8.16
CA ASN A 11 2.61 9.84 -7.02
C ASN A 11 3.50 8.60 -6.83
N VAL A 12 4.11 8.48 -5.64
CA VAL A 12 4.99 7.38 -5.24
C VAL A 12 4.58 6.89 -3.86
N ALA A 13 4.55 5.58 -3.66
CA ALA A 13 4.42 4.98 -2.33
C ALA A 13 5.75 4.37 -1.88
N LEU A 14 6.13 4.63 -0.63
CA LEU A 14 7.12 3.82 0.07
C LEU A 14 6.49 2.49 0.43
N MET A 15 7.26 1.40 0.37
CA MET A 15 6.80 0.07 0.75
C MET A 15 7.94 -0.73 1.37
N VAL A 16 7.57 -1.76 2.13
CA VAL A 16 8.51 -2.79 2.58
C VAL A 16 8.49 -3.92 1.56
N MET A 17 9.67 -4.33 1.09
CA MET A 17 9.88 -5.39 0.12
C MET A 17 9.87 -6.77 0.80
N GLU A 18 9.78 -7.84 0.00
CA GLU A 18 9.83 -9.25 0.46
C GLU A 18 11.09 -9.56 1.29
N ASP A 19 12.22 -8.94 0.96
CA ASP A 19 13.49 -9.06 1.68
C ASP A 19 13.62 -8.10 2.87
N SER A 20 12.51 -7.50 3.32
CA SER A 20 12.44 -6.46 4.35
C SER A 20 13.21 -5.18 4.02
N SER A 21 13.66 -5.00 2.77
CA SER A 21 14.27 -3.75 2.33
C SER A 21 13.21 -2.68 2.06
N LEU A 22 13.65 -1.42 2.02
CA LEU A 22 12.80 -0.31 1.62
C LEU A 22 12.64 -0.31 0.09
N GLY A 23 11.42 -0.12 -0.40
CA GLY A 23 11.12 0.02 -1.82
C GLY A 23 10.28 1.25 -2.13
N LEU A 24 10.35 1.69 -3.38
CA LEU A 24 9.42 2.67 -3.96
C LEU A 24 8.54 1.98 -5.01
N ALA A 25 7.29 2.38 -5.03
CA ALA A 25 6.35 2.01 -6.07
C ALA A 25 5.80 3.25 -6.75
N CYS A 26 5.88 3.29 -8.08
CA CYS A 26 5.34 4.36 -8.91
C CYS A 26 4.75 3.80 -10.19
N ILE A 27 3.97 4.61 -10.90
CA ILE A 27 3.40 4.24 -12.20
C ILE A 27 4.06 5.07 -13.29
N GLU A 28 4.46 4.39 -14.36
CA GLU A 28 4.95 4.99 -15.59
C GLU A 28 4.27 4.30 -16.78
N CYS A 29 3.64 5.07 -17.67
CA CYS A 29 3.02 4.57 -18.91
C CYS A 29 2.17 3.29 -18.69
N SER A 30 1.29 3.31 -17.68
CA SER A 30 0.41 2.17 -17.32
C SER A 30 1.14 0.92 -16.79
N SER A 31 2.37 1.06 -16.33
CA SER A 31 3.13 0.01 -15.65
C SER A 31 3.49 0.43 -14.24
N LEU A 32 3.23 -0.45 -13.28
CA LEU A 32 3.67 -0.30 -11.90
C LEU A 32 5.13 -0.75 -11.81
N LEU A 33 6.01 0.20 -11.45
CA LEU A 33 7.44 -0.02 -11.29
C LEU A 33 7.78 -0.16 -9.80
N LEU A 34 8.51 -1.23 -9.46
CA LEU A 34 9.00 -1.47 -8.12
C LEU A 34 10.52 -1.28 -8.08
N TRP A 35 10.94 -0.36 -7.22
CA TRP A 35 12.33 0.07 -7.04
C TRP A 35 12.79 -0.24 -5.62
N PRO A 36 13.35 -1.42 -5.36
CA PRO A 36 14.05 -1.68 -4.10
C PRO A 36 15.28 -0.80 -3.92
N MET A 37 15.51 -0.42 -2.67
CA MET A 37 16.74 0.17 -2.19
C MET A 37 17.76 -0.93 -1.94
N MET A 38 18.87 -0.91 -2.68
CA MET A 38 19.95 -1.89 -2.57
C MET A 38 21.26 -1.22 -2.20
N VAL A 39 22.15 -1.98 -1.57
CA VAL A 39 23.53 -1.57 -1.31
C VAL A 39 24.43 -2.24 -2.33
N ASN A 40 25.13 -1.44 -3.13
CA ASN A 40 26.03 -1.98 -4.13
C ASN A 40 27.33 -2.53 -3.51
N THR A 41 28.16 -3.16 -4.34
CA THR A 41 29.43 -3.77 -3.89
C THR A 41 30.42 -2.77 -3.30
N LYS A 42 30.21 -1.46 -3.50
CA LYS A 42 31.03 -0.37 -2.95
C LYS A 42 30.45 0.20 -1.66
N GLY A 43 29.37 -0.38 -1.13
CA GLY A 43 28.70 0.07 0.09
C GLY A 43 27.80 1.30 -0.10
N ALA A 44 27.58 1.74 -1.35
CA ALA A 44 26.70 2.86 -1.64
C ALA A 44 25.26 2.37 -1.85
N VAL A 45 24.30 3.16 -1.36
CA VAL A 45 22.87 2.88 -1.53
C VAL A 45 22.39 3.40 -2.87
N GLU A 46 21.72 2.56 -3.63
CA GLU A 46 21.13 2.87 -4.93
C GLU A 46 19.74 2.26 -5.08
N TRP A 47 18.92 2.88 -5.94
CA TRP A 47 17.64 2.31 -6.35
C TRP A 47 17.85 1.47 -7.59
N VAL A 48 17.32 0.26 -7.60
CA VAL A 48 17.42 -0.65 -8.75
C VAL A 48 16.01 -0.99 -9.22
N GLN A 49 15.71 -0.80 -10.50
CA GLN A 49 14.44 -1.25 -11.06
C GLN A 49 14.43 -2.78 -11.07
N ARG A 50 13.60 -3.41 -10.24
CA ARG A 50 13.61 -4.86 -10.09
C ARG A 50 12.41 -5.54 -10.73
N ARG A 51 11.24 -4.91 -10.69
CA ARG A 51 10.00 -5.54 -11.14
C ARG A 51 9.07 -4.53 -11.80
N VAL A 52 8.42 -4.97 -12.86
CA VAL A 52 7.47 -4.20 -13.64
C VAL A 52 6.19 -5.02 -13.77
N ILE A 53 5.07 -4.47 -13.31
CA ILE A 53 3.74 -5.10 -13.42
C ILE A 53 2.91 -4.25 -14.38
N LYS A 54 2.45 -4.85 -15.48
CA LYS A 54 1.65 -4.17 -16.50
C LYS A 54 0.21 -4.02 -16.05
N LEU A 55 -0.24 -2.79 -15.75
CA LEU A 55 -1.58 -2.54 -15.22
C LEU A 55 -2.67 -2.84 -16.24
N GLU A 56 -2.41 -2.62 -17.53
CA GLU A 56 -3.33 -2.96 -18.64
C GLU A 56 -3.80 -4.42 -18.63
N THR A 57 -3.01 -5.32 -18.03
CA THR A 57 -3.32 -6.75 -17.99
C THR A 57 -4.11 -7.17 -16.75
N VAL A 58 -4.12 -6.33 -15.70
CA VAL A 58 -4.60 -6.72 -14.37
C VAL A 58 -5.66 -5.78 -13.78
N ILE A 59 -5.73 -4.51 -14.23
CA ILE A 59 -6.76 -3.55 -13.82
C ILE A 59 -7.64 -3.19 -15.02
N PRO A 60 -8.97 -3.32 -14.91
CA PRO A 60 -9.87 -2.76 -15.91
C PRO A 60 -9.84 -1.24 -15.85
N VAL A 61 -9.28 -0.60 -16.87
CA VAL A 61 -9.37 0.85 -17.09
C VAL A 61 -10.48 1.09 -18.12
N ALA A 62 -11.45 1.94 -17.81
CA ALA A 62 -12.55 2.22 -18.73
C ALA A 62 -12.20 3.35 -19.71
N ASP A 63 -11.43 4.33 -19.24
CA ASP A 63 -10.93 5.47 -19.99
C ASP A 63 -9.41 5.33 -20.23
N PRO A 64 -8.96 5.08 -21.47
CA PRO A 64 -7.54 4.92 -21.78
C PRO A 64 -6.71 6.21 -21.55
N ASP A 65 -7.36 7.38 -21.47
CA ASP A 65 -6.70 8.65 -21.19
C ASP A 65 -6.53 8.88 -19.68
N TYR A 66 -7.20 8.08 -18.83
CA TYR A 66 -7.02 8.16 -17.38
C TYR A 66 -5.69 7.52 -16.97
N ILE A 67 -4.87 8.27 -16.24
CA ILE A 67 -3.59 7.79 -15.75
C ILE A 67 -3.80 7.20 -14.34
N PRO A 68 -3.61 5.88 -14.14
CA PRO A 68 -3.65 5.27 -12.83
C PRO A 68 -2.59 5.88 -11.91
N ILE A 69 -2.93 6.09 -10.64
CA ILE A 69 -1.99 6.65 -9.66
C ILE A 69 -1.87 5.73 -8.44
N VAL A 70 -0.65 5.62 -7.92
CA VAL A 70 -0.39 4.94 -6.64
C VAL A 70 -0.83 5.85 -5.51
N VAL A 71 -1.71 5.37 -4.63
CA VAL A 71 -2.26 6.19 -3.54
C VAL A 71 -1.83 5.71 -2.16
N GLY A 72 -1.14 4.57 -2.06
CA GLY A 72 -0.61 4.08 -0.80
C GLY A 72 -0.11 2.65 -0.88
N SER A 73 0.44 2.18 0.23
CA SER A 73 0.88 0.80 0.44
C SER A 73 0.45 0.33 1.83
N ALA A 74 0.30 -0.98 2.00
CA ALA A 74 0.10 -1.60 3.30
C ALA A 74 1.43 -2.18 3.81
N GLU A 75 1.85 -1.69 4.97
CA GLU A 75 3.09 -2.12 5.61
C GLU A 75 3.05 -3.61 5.98
N GLY A 76 4.08 -4.36 5.63
CA GLY A 76 4.27 -5.74 6.07
C GLY A 76 3.41 -6.81 5.37
N VAL A 77 2.57 -6.45 4.40
CA VAL A 77 1.76 -7.41 3.61
C VAL A 77 1.96 -7.32 2.11
N GLY A 78 2.83 -6.43 1.63
CA GLY A 78 3.15 -6.34 0.20
C GLY A 78 1.96 -5.96 -0.68
N VAL A 79 1.08 -5.08 -0.20
CA VAL A 79 -0.09 -4.61 -0.96
C VAL A 79 0.07 -3.15 -1.34
N ILE A 80 -0.27 -2.82 -2.59
CA ILE A 80 -0.29 -1.46 -3.13
C ILE A 80 -1.70 -1.05 -3.49
N PHE A 81 -2.05 0.21 -3.21
CA PHE A 81 -3.33 0.81 -3.57
C PHE A 81 -3.17 1.67 -4.83
N ILE A 82 -4.06 1.44 -5.80
CA ILE A 82 -4.06 2.15 -7.09
C ILE A 82 -5.44 2.76 -7.31
N SER A 83 -5.47 4.07 -7.54
CA SER A 83 -6.67 4.78 -7.95
C SER A 83 -6.75 4.81 -9.46
N THR A 84 -7.93 4.49 -9.98
CA THR A 84 -8.29 4.54 -11.40
C THR A 84 -9.65 5.22 -11.56
N ASP A 85 -10.03 5.48 -12.81
CA ASP A 85 -11.38 5.87 -13.20
C ASP A 85 -12.45 4.81 -12.84
N ALA A 86 -12.07 3.53 -12.80
CA ALA A 86 -12.95 2.42 -12.45
C ALA A 86 -13.11 2.18 -10.94
N GLY A 87 -12.33 2.89 -10.11
CA GLY A 87 -12.36 2.78 -8.65
C GLY A 87 -10.99 2.60 -8.02
N LEU A 88 -11.02 2.22 -6.75
CA LEU A 88 -9.82 1.91 -5.96
C LEU A 88 -9.53 0.41 -6.03
N PHE A 89 -8.28 0.07 -6.34
CA PHE A 89 -7.81 -1.30 -6.46
C PHE A 89 -6.65 -1.57 -5.51
N THR A 90 -6.50 -2.83 -5.14
CA THR A 90 -5.33 -3.38 -4.46
C THR A 90 -4.61 -4.33 -5.38
N ILE A 91 -3.27 -4.28 -5.36
CA ILE A 91 -2.39 -5.27 -5.99
C ILE A 91 -1.60 -5.94 -4.87
N ASP A 92 -1.76 -7.26 -4.75
CA ASP A 92 -0.84 -8.12 -4.00
C ASP A 92 0.42 -8.34 -4.84
N LEU A 93 1.58 -7.90 -4.33
CA LEU A 93 2.83 -7.97 -5.07
C LEU A 93 3.38 -9.39 -5.21
N GLU A 94 3.09 -10.29 -4.27
CA GLU A 94 3.57 -11.67 -4.34
C GLU A 94 2.77 -12.44 -5.39
N SER A 95 1.44 -12.35 -5.32
CA SER A 95 0.54 -13.10 -6.19
C SER A 95 0.13 -12.38 -7.48
N GLU A 96 0.48 -11.10 -7.62
CA GLU A 96 0.03 -10.18 -8.68
C GLU A 96 -1.49 -10.10 -8.82
N ARG A 97 -2.23 -10.50 -7.78
CA ARG A 97 -3.68 -10.51 -7.79
C ARG A 97 -4.22 -9.12 -7.54
N VAL A 98 -5.16 -8.73 -8.40
CA VAL A 98 -5.89 -7.46 -8.29
C VAL A 98 -7.24 -7.67 -7.65
N ARG A 99 -7.63 -6.76 -6.76
CA ARG A 99 -8.98 -6.71 -6.17
C ARG A 99 -9.47 -5.28 -6.14
N LYS A 100 -10.70 -5.05 -6.60
CA LYS A 100 -11.40 -3.78 -6.40
C LYS A 100 -11.82 -3.67 -4.93
N VAL A 101 -11.56 -2.53 -4.31
CA VAL A 101 -11.85 -2.26 -2.89
C VAL A 101 -12.82 -1.10 -2.68
N ASP A 102 -12.96 -0.20 -3.65
CA ASP A 102 -13.94 0.88 -3.59
C ASP A 102 -14.37 1.33 -5.00
N GLU A 103 -15.51 2.01 -5.09
CA GLU A 103 -16.08 2.54 -6.33
C GLU A 103 -15.28 3.75 -6.88
N PRO A 104 -15.55 4.22 -8.12
CA PRO A 104 -14.94 5.44 -8.65
C PRO A 104 -15.05 6.63 -7.69
N GLY A 105 -13.92 7.31 -7.45
CA GLY A 105 -13.80 8.40 -6.49
C GLY A 105 -12.45 9.10 -6.56
N VAL A 106 -12.29 10.18 -5.79
CA VAL A 106 -11.03 10.92 -5.70
C VAL A 106 -10.22 10.38 -4.52
N TYR A 107 -9.22 9.54 -4.82
CA TYR A 107 -8.30 9.00 -3.83
C TYR A 107 -6.94 9.68 -3.99
N ILE A 108 -6.55 10.48 -3.00
CA ILE A 108 -5.24 11.16 -2.98
C ILE A 108 -4.23 10.33 -2.16
N SER A 109 -4.69 9.75 -1.05
CA SER A 109 -3.89 8.91 -0.18
C SER A 109 -4.76 7.86 0.50
N VAL A 110 -4.23 6.64 0.63
CA VAL A 110 -4.81 5.53 1.38
C VAL A 110 -3.81 5.10 2.44
N LEU A 111 -4.24 5.16 3.70
CA LEU A 111 -3.47 4.73 4.86
C LEU A 111 -4.17 3.51 5.48
N PRO A 112 -3.81 2.29 5.07
CA PRO A 112 -4.41 1.09 5.63
C PRO A 112 -4.03 0.98 7.11
N TYR A 113 -5.04 0.79 7.94
CA TYR A 113 -4.87 0.72 9.38
C TYR A 113 -4.71 -0.75 9.82
N MET A 114 -3.52 -1.16 10.27
CA MET A 114 -3.22 -2.59 10.52
C MET A 114 -3.14 -3.03 11.98
N SER A 115 -3.13 -2.12 12.98
CA SER A 115 -3.48 -2.40 14.39
C SER A 115 -3.25 -1.22 15.32
N PHE A 116 -4.10 -1.06 16.36
CA PHE A 116 -3.80 -0.23 17.53
C PHE A 116 -3.07 -1.10 18.56
N TYR A 117 -1.92 -0.66 19.04
CA TYR A 117 -1.48 -1.08 20.37
C TYR A 117 -2.49 -0.50 21.37
N THR A 118 -3.46 -1.31 21.79
CA THR A 118 -4.16 -1.05 23.04
C THR A 118 -3.30 -1.67 24.13
N PRO A 119 -2.50 -0.89 24.87
CA PRO A 119 -1.83 -1.44 26.03
C PRO A 119 -2.93 -1.95 26.96
N ALA A 120 -2.97 -3.27 27.17
CA ALA A 120 -3.80 -3.84 28.21
C ALA A 120 -3.32 -3.23 29.52
N TYR A 121 -4.10 -2.32 30.11
CA TYR A 121 -3.91 -1.93 31.49
C TYR A 121 -4.22 -3.18 32.32
N LEU A 122 -3.17 -3.94 32.64
CA LEU A 122 -3.24 -5.02 33.61
C LEU A 122 -3.54 -4.39 34.98
N TYR A 123 -4.82 -4.17 35.27
CA TYR A 123 -5.27 -4.18 36.65
C TYR A 123 -5.15 -5.63 37.11
N TYR A 124 -4.05 -5.94 37.80
CA TYR A 124 -3.95 -7.15 38.60
C TYR A 124 -5.01 -7.08 39.70
N VAL A 125 -6.22 -7.53 39.40
CA VAL A 125 -7.08 -8.13 40.42
C VAL A 125 -6.78 -9.61 40.33
N GLU A 126 -5.97 -10.10 41.27
CA GLU A 126 -5.75 -11.53 41.46
C GLU A 126 -7.11 -12.22 41.67
N CYS A 127 -7.64 -12.83 40.62
CA CYS A 127 -8.51 -13.98 40.78
C CYS A 127 -8.32 -14.94 39.61
N GLY A 128 -7.51 -15.96 39.86
CA GLY A 128 -7.60 -17.32 39.35
C GLY A 128 -8.06 -17.57 37.90
N VAL A 129 -7.10 -18.11 37.14
CA VAL A 129 -7.26 -19.13 36.09
C VAL A 129 -7.68 -18.67 34.69
N GLY A 130 -6.81 -19.00 33.72
CA GLY A 130 -7.25 -19.49 32.41
C GLY A 130 -6.71 -18.72 31.21
N ALA A 131 -5.70 -19.30 30.55
CA ALA A 131 -5.23 -18.85 29.25
C ALA A 131 -6.34 -18.89 28.18
N GLY A 132 -6.34 -17.91 27.27
CA GLY A 132 -7.21 -17.91 26.10
C GLY A 132 -6.78 -16.87 25.08
N TYR A 133 -6.07 -17.32 24.06
CA TYR A 133 -5.68 -16.55 22.88
C TYR A 133 -6.92 -16.00 22.15
N GLY A 134 -6.83 -14.74 21.69
CA GLY A 134 -7.88 -14.16 20.87
C GLY A 134 -7.44 -12.87 20.18
N PHE A 135 -6.59 -12.95 19.16
CA PHE A 135 -6.45 -11.87 18.18
C PHE A 135 -7.63 -11.95 17.22
N SER A 136 -8.68 -11.17 17.47
CA SER A 136 -9.75 -10.98 16.50
C SER A 136 -9.49 -9.67 15.75
N ALA A 137 -8.86 -9.77 14.58
CA ALA A 137 -8.81 -8.68 13.61
C ALA A 137 -10.02 -8.83 12.67
N LEU A 138 -11.06 -7.99 12.86
CA LEU A 138 -12.17 -7.90 11.92
C LEU A 138 -12.08 -6.57 11.15
N HIS A 139 -11.98 -6.73 9.83
CA HIS A 139 -12.24 -5.80 8.74
C HIS A 139 -12.83 -4.44 9.12
N LEU A 140 -12.07 -3.37 8.93
CA LEU A 140 -12.59 -2.03 8.63
C LEU A 140 -11.64 -1.31 7.68
N PHE A 141 -11.95 -1.35 6.38
CA PHE A 141 -11.46 -0.36 5.42
C PHE A 141 -12.40 0.83 5.46
N LEU A 142 -12.02 1.89 6.18
CA LEU A 142 -12.70 3.18 6.04
C LEU A 142 -12.08 3.92 4.86
N GLY A 143 -12.79 3.91 3.74
CA GLY A 143 -12.62 4.92 2.71
C GLY A 143 -12.87 6.30 3.33
N SER A 144 -11.89 7.19 3.26
CA SER A 144 -11.99 8.57 3.71
C SER A 144 -13.03 9.32 2.88
N ARG A 145 -14.31 9.17 3.23
CA ARG A 145 -15.33 10.13 2.82
C ARG A 145 -15.13 11.38 3.67
N HIS A 146 -14.96 12.51 3.00
CA HIS A 146 -15.12 13.83 3.58
C HIS A 146 -16.30 13.83 4.55
N ILE A 147 -16.01 14.00 5.85
CA ILE A 147 -17.02 14.33 6.85
C ILE A 147 -17.45 15.77 6.54
N VAL A 148 -18.44 15.91 5.66
CA VAL A 148 -19.28 17.10 5.64
C VAL A 148 -20.33 16.86 6.70
N ARG A 149 -20.14 17.49 7.87
CA ARG A 149 -21.24 17.70 8.82
C ARG A 149 -22.31 18.51 8.07
N LYS A 150 -23.47 17.89 7.85
CA LYS A 150 -24.70 18.62 7.60
C LYS A 150 -25.22 19.05 8.96
N ASP A 151 -25.20 20.36 9.21
CA ASP A 151 -26.25 21.01 9.97
C ASP A 151 -27.40 21.37 9.01
#